data_AF-A0A6J8ERY0-F1
#
_entry.id   AF-A0A6J8ERY0-F1
#
_cell.length_a   1.000
_cell.length_b   1.000
_cell.length_c   1.000
_cell.angle_alpha   90.00
_cell.angle_beta   90.00
_cell.angle_gamma   90.00
#
_symmetry.space_group_name_H-M   'P 1'
#
loop_
_entity.id
_entity.type
_entity.pdbx_description
1 polymer ?
#
loop_
_entity_poly.entity_id
_entity_poly.type
_entity_poly.pdbx_seq_one_letter_code
_entity_poly.pdbx_strand_id
1 'polypeptide(L)'
;MLTKFDTLTGAVMEMENSLKKQGKTFENYFEKSGDSLNNTMTNLTQLQQPFPFLQEINDIQINIEAARQRDLIKDMWKKSLNERKIAYYNALRCDKNAEIYIKWQTMENPILPEKFLIREIKGEHCEETEIRGPLALQRLATEVSLLQTRKHRFEENFLSIDATVLAEISEKCKGNIEAKLHEMWTQDTKREEEKSKAETSRTFR
;
A
#
# COMPACT_ATOMS: atom_id res chain seq x y z
N MET A 1 10.85 7.14 102.06
CA MET A 1 10.82 5.78 101.48
C MET A 1 10.01 5.84 100.20
N LEU A 2 10.69 6.04 99.06
CA LEU A 2 10.15 5.82 97.72
C LEU A 2 10.72 4.48 97.27
N THR A 3 9.83 3.54 96.94
CA THR A 3 10.17 2.13 96.74
C THR A 3 10.68 1.92 95.31
N LYS A 4 11.55 0.92 95.13
CA LYS A 4 12.16 0.51 93.83
C LYS A 4 11.14 0.27 92.69
N PHE A 5 9.84 0.24 92.99
CA PHE A 5 8.74 0.09 92.05
C PHE A 5 8.49 1.35 91.20
N ASP A 6 8.60 2.55 91.76
CA ASP A 6 8.35 3.80 91.02
C ASP A 6 9.41 4.04 89.93
N THR A 7 10.64 3.58 90.17
CA THR A 7 11.77 3.68 89.25
C THR A 7 11.64 2.72 88.07
N LEU A 8 11.05 1.53 88.29
CA LEU A 8 10.79 0.54 87.24
C LEU A 8 9.65 0.99 86.32
N THR A 9 8.58 1.57 86.88
CA THR A 9 7.45 2.09 86.09
C THR A 9 7.87 3.24 85.18
N GLY A 10 8.76 4.13 85.64
CA GLY A 10 9.34 5.19 84.81
C GLY A 10 10.18 4.65 83.64
N ALA A 11 11.04 3.66 83.91
CA ALA A 11 11.88 3.04 82.88
C ALA A 11 11.07 2.28 81.83
N VAL A 12 9.97 1.62 82.23
CA VAL A 12 9.04 0.95 81.29
C VAL A 12 8.32 1.96 80.41
N MET A 13 7.85 3.09 80.96
CA MET A 13 7.22 4.15 80.17
C MET A 13 8.19 4.81 79.17
N GLU A 14 9.46 5.01 79.54
CA GLU A 14 10.48 5.51 78.62
C GLU A 14 10.79 4.53 77.48
N MET A 15 10.85 3.22 77.77
CA MET A 15 11.03 2.19 76.75
C MET A 15 9.84 2.13 75.78
N GLU A 16 8.60 2.18 76.27
CA GLU A 16 7.41 2.19 75.41
C GLU A 16 7.36 3.43 74.50
N ASN A 17 7.74 4.59 75.03
CA ASN A 17 7.80 5.83 74.24
C ASN A 17 8.91 5.77 73.18
N SER A 18 10.07 5.17 73.50
CA SER A 18 11.15 4.93 72.55
C SER A 18 10.73 3.99 71.41
N LEU A 19 10.06 2.88 71.74
CA LEU A 19 9.52 1.92 70.77
C LEU A 19 8.47 2.56 69.84
N LYS A 20 7.54 3.36 70.38
CA LYS A 20 6.56 4.09 69.56
C LYS A 20 7.23 5.10 68.62
N LYS A 21 8.30 5.76 69.06
CA LYS A 21 9.06 6.72 68.24
C LYS A 21 9.84 6.01 67.14
N GLN A 22 10.43 4.84 67.42
CA GLN A 22 11.07 4.00 66.42
C GLN A 22 10.06 3.47 65.39
N GLY A 23 8.88 3.00 65.82
CA GLY A 23 7.81 2.56 64.92
C GLY A 23 7.39 3.64 63.91
N LYS A 24 7.14 4.86 64.39
CA LYS A 24 6.83 6.02 63.52
C LYS A 24 7.98 6.42 62.59
N THR A 25 9.22 6.18 63.00
CA THR A 25 10.38 6.45 62.15
C THR A 25 10.44 5.41 61.02
N PHE A 26 10.19 4.13 61.33
CA PHE A 26 10.13 3.05 60.33
C PHE A 26 8.98 3.25 59.33
N GLU A 27 7.78 3.62 59.77
CA GLU A 27 6.65 3.92 58.87
C GLU A 27 7.00 5.06 57.89
N ASN A 28 7.59 6.16 58.39
CA ASN A 28 8.05 7.25 57.52
C ASN A 28 9.15 6.83 56.52
N TYR A 29 10.00 5.87 56.88
CA TYR A 29 10.99 5.32 55.94
C TYR A 29 10.36 4.44 54.86
N PHE A 30 9.33 3.65 55.21
CA PHE A 30 8.59 2.85 54.24
C PHE A 30 7.76 3.70 53.28
N GLU A 31 7.08 4.74 53.76
CA GLU A 31 6.33 5.68 52.92
C GLU A 31 7.27 6.42 51.94
N LYS A 32 8.39 6.96 52.44
CA LYS A 32 9.39 7.64 51.57
C LYS A 32 10.05 6.70 50.55
N SER A 33 10.23 5.43 50.91
CA SER A 33 10.77 4.42 49.99
C SER A 33 9.75 4.01 48.92
N GLY A 34 8.45 3.94 49.28
CA GLY A 34 7.35 3.70 48.36
C GLY A 34 7.17 4.82 47.33
N ASP A 35 7.24 6.07 47.77
CA ASP A 35 7.14 7.24 46.88
C ASP A 35 8.35 7.36 45.93
N SER A 36 9.54 7.00 46.39
CA SER A 36 10.75 6.94 45.57
C SER A 36 10.64 5.86 44.49
N LEU A 37 10.16 4.66 44.84
CA LEU A 37 9.95 3.57 43.88
C LEU A 37 8.87 3.89 42.86
N ASN A 38 7.77 4.52 43.26
CA ASN A 38 6.71 4.94 42.34
C ASN A 38 7.18 6.01 41.35
N ASN A 39 7.99 6.98 41.80
CA ASN A 39 8.62 7.98 40.92
C ASN A 39 9.68 7.37 39.98
N THR A 40 10.35 6.30 40.39
CA THR A 40 11.32 5.60 39.53
C THR A 40 10.59 4.72 38.50
N MET A 41 9.50 4.06 38.88
CA MET A 41 8.66 3.27 37.98
C MET A 41 7.98 4.14 36.93
N THR A 42 7.42 5.31 37.30
CA THR A 42 6.79 6.22 36.33
C THR A 42 7.77 6.81 35.32
N ASN A 43 9.03 7.05 35.70
CA ASN A 43 10.09 7.46 34.77
C ASN A 43 10.52 6.32 33.83
N LEU A 44 10.52 5.07 34.30
CA LEU A 44 10.80 3.88 33.47
C LEU A 44 9.69 3.60 32.45
N THR A 45 8.43 3.87 32.77
CA THR A 45 7.31 3.74 31.81
C THR A 45 7.31 4.86 30.75
N GLN A 46 7.86 6.04 31.05
CA GLN A 46 8.05 7.11 30.05
C GLN A 46 9.18 6.81 29.06
N LEU A 47 10.13 5.93 29.41
CA LEU A 47 11.19 5.44 28.51
C LEU A 47 10.73 4.30 27.58
N GLN A 48 9.46 3.88 27.62
CA GLN A 48 8.89 2.88 26.71
C GLN A 48 8.36 3.47 25.39
N GLN A 49 8.61 4.75 25.09
CA GLN A 49 8.47 5.21 23.71
C GLN A 49 9.65 4.64 22.91
N PRO A 50 9.42 3.87 21.83
CA PRO A 50 10.52 3.44 20.98
C PRO A 50 11.27 4.68 20.51
N PHE A 51 12.56 4.76 20.84
CA PHE A 51 13.40 5.88 20.41
C PHE A 51 13.27 6.00 18.88
N PRO A 52 12.86 7.17 18.34
CA PRO A 52 12.69 7.38 16.89
C PRO A 52 13.93 6.93 16.08
N PHE A 53 15.11 7.15 16.66
CA PHE A 53 16.40 6.72 16.11
C PHE A 53 16.55 5.19 15.95
N LEU A 54 16.03 4.37 16.88
CA LEU A 54 16.08 2.91 16.76
C LEU A 54 15.12 2.40 15.69
N GLN A 55 14.00 3.09 15.49
CA GLN A 55 13.06 2.80 14.42
C GLN A 55 13.65 3.16 13.05
N GLU A 56 14.34 4.29 12.94
CA GLU A 56 15.09 4.68 11.73
C GLU A 56 16.19 3.67 11.36
N ILE A 57 16.97 3.17 12.33
CA ILE A 57 17.99 2.14 12.06
C ILE A 57 17.36 0.84 11.55
N ASN A 58 16.23 0.44 12.15
CA ASN A 58 15.51 -0.77 11.75
C ASN A 58 14.94 -0.62 10.32
N ASP A 59 14.38 0.54 9.98
CA ASP A 59 13.86 0.83 8.64
C ASP A 59 14.98 0.83 7.58
N ILE A 60 16.15 1.39 7.89
CA ILE A 60 17.33 1.35 7.01
C ILE A 60 17.75 -0.11 6.77
N GLN A 61 17.82 -0.94 7.81
CA GLN A 61 18.17 -2.36 7.67
C GLN A 61 17.15 -3.13 6.83
N ILE A 62 15.85 -2.89 7.05
CA ILE A 62 14.77 -3.48 6.25
C ILE A 62 14.91 -3.07 4.79
N ASN A 63 15.21 -1.80 4.50
CA ASN A 63 15.41 -1.33 3.13
C ASN A 63 16.60 -1.99 2.43
N ILE A 64 17.73 -2.14 3.14
CA ILE A 64 18.93 -2.79 2.60
C ILE A 64 18.65 -4.27 2.30
N GLU A 65 18.02 -4.97 3.23
CA GLU A 65 17.72 -6.40 3.05
C GLU A 65 16.64 -6.61 1.98
N ALA A 66 15.59 -5.77 1.93
CA ALA A 66 14.60 -5.82 0.86
C ALA A 66 15.23 -5.58 -0.52
N ALA A 67 16.16 -4.63 -0.64
CA ALA A 67 16.89 -4.42 -1.89
C ALA A 67 17.72 -5.66 -2.28
N ARG A 68 18.38 -6.29 -1.32
CA ARG A 68 19.13 -7.54 -1.53
C ARG A 68 18.22 -8.68 -1.99
N GLN A 69 17.07 -8.87 -1.34
CA GLN A 69 16.10 -9.91 -1.71
C GLN A 69 15.50 -9.64 -3.10
N ARG A 70 15.19 -8.38 -3.41
CA ARG A 70 14.76 -7.99 -4.76
C ARG A 70 15.82 -8.35 -5.80
N ASP A 71 17.09 -8.11 -5.51
CA ASP A 71 18.18 -8.42 -6.43
C ASP A 71 18.36 -9.93 -6.66
N LEU A 72 17.98 -10.78 -5.68
CA LEU A 72 17.93 -12.24 -5.87
C LEU A 72 16.81 -12.66 -6.83
N ILE A 73 15.71 -11.90 -6.90
CA ILE A 73 14.57 -12.14 -7.82
C ILE A 73 14.56 -11.18 -9.02
N LYS A 74 15.67 -10.50 -9.31
CA LYS A 74 15.73 -9.38 -10.28
C LYS A 74 15.24 -9.75 -11.68
N ASP A 75 15.52 -10.96 -12.15
CA ASP A 75 15.21 -11.37 -13.52
C ASP A 75 13.70 -11.62 -13.66
N MET A 76 13.10 -12.27 -12.66
CA MET A 76 11.64 -12.41 -12.54
C MET A 76 10.99 -11.03 -12.42
N TRP A 77 11.48 -10.18 -11.51
CA TRP A 77 10.95 -8.84 -11.29
C TRP A 77 10.93 -8.01 -12.58
N LYS A 78 12.06 -7.95 -13.29
CA LYS A 78 12.20 -7.18 -14.53
C LYS A 78 11.32 -7.74 -15.64
N LYS A 79 11.27 -9.06 -15.81
CA LYS A 79 10.43 -9.72 -16.81
C LYS A 79 8.96 -9.41 -16.55
N SER A 80 8.49 -9.68 -15.33
CA SER A 80 7.11 -9.43 -14.92
C SER A 80 6.75 -7.96 -15.06
N LEU A 81 7.60 -7.03 -14.63
CA LEU A 81 7.33 -5.59 -14.76
C LEU A 81 7.17 -5.16 -16.23
N ASN A 82 7.99 -5.71 -17.12
CA ASN A 82 7.90 -5.40 -18.55
C ASN A 82 6.62 -5.97 -19.18
N GLU A 83 6.29 -7.24 -18.90
CA GLU A 83 5.06 -7.88 -19.38
C GLU A 83 3.81 -7.14 -18.87
N ARG A 84 3.81 -6.81 -17.57
CA ARG A 84 2.76 -6.04 -16.89
C ARG A 84 2.59 -4.65 -17.51
N LYS A 85 3.70 -3.94 -17.77
CA LYS A 85 3.67 -2.63 -18.45
C LYS A 85 3.03 -2.72 -19.84
N ILE A 86 3.42 -3.73 -20.63
CA ILE A 86 2.87 -3.92 -21.98
C ILE A 86 1.37 -4.19 -21.91
N ALA A 87 0.93 -5.06 -20.99
CA ALA A 87 -0.48 -5.34 -20.77
C ALA A 87 -1.27 -4.08 -20.37
N TYR A 88 -0.76 -3.32 -19.41
CA TYR A 88 -1.35 -2.05 -18.99
C TYR A 88 -1.50 -1.05 -20.14
N TYR A 89 -0.42 -0.84 -20.90
CA TYR A 89 -0.43 0.06 -22.05
C TYR A 89 -1.44 -0.37 -23.12
N ASN A 90 -1.55 -1.68 -23.38
CA ASN A 90 -2.53 -2.20 -24.32
C ASN A 90 -3.97 -2.03 -23.84
N ALA A 91 -4.25 -2.21 -22.54
CA ALA A 91 -5.55 -1.92 -21.95
C ALA A 91 -5.92 -0.44 -22.17
N LEU A 92 -5.00 0.46 -21.82
CA LEU A 92 -5.18 1.90 -21.97
C LEU A 92 -5.42 2.32 -23.43
N ARG A 93 -4.67 1.74 -24.38
CA ARG A 93 -4.88 2.00 -25.81
C ARG A 93 -6.22 1.50 -26.32
N CYS A 94 -6.65 0.32 -25.90
CA CYS A 94 -7.95 -0.22 -26.27
C CYS A 94 -9.07 0.70 -25.78
N ASP A 95 -8.96 1.19 -24.54
CA ASP A 95 -9.90 2.12 -23.93
C ASP A 95 -9.98 3.44 -24.72
N LYS A 96 -8.83 4.06 -25.00
CA LYS A 96 -8.78 5.33 -25.76
C LYS A 96 -9.29 5.21 -27.19
N ASN A 97 -8.96 4.13 -27.88
CA ASN A 97 -9.52 3.88 -29.21
C ASN A 97 -11.04 3.71 -29.16
N ALA A 98 -11.55 2.96 -28.18
CA ALA A 98 -12.99 2.76 -28.01
C ALA A 98 -13.70 4.09 -27.69
N GLU A 99 -13.17 4.91 -26.78
CA GLU A 99 -13.69 6.24 -26.47
C GLU A 99 -13.79 7.13 -27.72
N ILE A 100 -12.73 7.15 -28.55
CA ILE A 100 -12.69 7.94 -29.79
C ILE A 100 -13.75 7.46 -30.78
N TYR A 101 -13.84 6.15 -30.99
CA TYR A 101 -14.80 5.57 -31.93
C TYR A 101 -16.26 5.76 -31.48
N ILE A 102 -16.54 5.62 -30.18
CA ILE A 102 -17.86 5.93 -29.61
C ILE A 102 -18.19 7.40 -29.87
N LYS A 103 -17.27 8.31 -29.56
CA LYS A 103 -17.47 9.75 -29.79
C LYS A 103 -17.77 10.05 -31.26
N TRP A 104 -17.04 9.43 -32.18
CA TRP A 104 -17.24 9.60 -33.63
C TRP A 104 -18.59 9.04 -34.11
N GLN A 105 -19.04 7.93 -33.54
CA GLN A 105 -20.32 7.31 -33.87
C GLN A 105 -21.52 8.15 -33.40
N THR A 106 -21.39 8.86 -32.28
CA THR A 106 -22.49 9.63 -31.66
C THR A 106 -22.62 11.07 -32.18
N MET A 107 -21.77 11.50 -33.11
CA MET A 107 -21.89 12.84 -33.72
C MET A 107 -23.10 12.90 -34.65
N GLU A 108 -23.64 14.11 -34.86
CA GLU A 108 -24.74 14.37 -35.81
C GLU A 108 -24.41 13.84 -37.22
N ASN A 109 -23.15 13.98 -37.63
CA ASN A 109 -22.59 13.33 -38.81
C ASN A 109 -21.51 12.34 -38.35
N PRO A 110 -21.79 11.03 -38.29
CA PRO A 110 -20.85 10.04 -37.80
C PRO A 110 -19.56 10.01 -38.62
N ILE A 111 -18.41 9.98 -37.94
CA ILE A 111 -17.10 9.87 -38.57
C ILE A 111 -16.68 8.40 -38.61
N LEU A 112 -16.39 7.89 -39.81
CA LEU A 112 -15.90 6.52 -40.00
C LEU A 112 -14.38 6.53 -40.27
N PRO A 113 -13.59 5.74 -39.53
CA PRO A 113 -12.20 5.48 -39.90
C PRO A 113 -12.10 4.89 -41.32
N GLU A 114 -11.03 5.21 -42.05
CA GLU A 114 -10.83 4.78 -43.44
C GLU A 114 -11.02 3.27 -43.65
N LYS A 115 -10.54 2.46 -42.69
CA LYS A 115 -10.68 0.99 -42.72
C LYS A 115 -12.12 0.48 -42.72
N PHE A 116 -13.10 1.32 -42.35
CA PHE A 116 -14.53 0.98 -42.34
C PHE A 116 -15.32 1.64 -43.46
N LEU A 117 -14.72 2.54 -44.23
CA LEU A 117 -15.40 3.19 -45.35
C LEU A 117 -15.76 2.16 -46.42
N ILE A 118 -17.02 2.18 -46.85
CA ILE A 118 -17.50 1.37 -47.95
C ILE A 118 -17.21 2.13 -49.23
N ARG A 119 -16.42 1.52 -50.12
CA ARG A 119 -16.08 2.12 -51.42
C ARG A 119 -17.30 2.09 -52.32
N GLU A 120 -17.48 3.16 -53.09
CA GLU A 120 -18.46 3.24 -54.16
C GLU A 120 -18.18 2.17 -55.22
N ILE A 121 -19.24 1.51 -55.69
CA ILE A 121 -19.15 0.53 -56.77
C ILE A 121 -19.79 1.17 -58.01
N LYS A 122 -19.02 1.23 -59.10
CA LYS A 122 -19.48 1.84 -60.34
C LYS A 122 -20.64 1.03 -60.94
N GLY A 123 -21.78 1.68 -61.17
CA GLY A 123 -22.97 1.07 -61.76
C GLY A 123 -23.90 0.39 -60.74
N GLU A 124 -23.62 0.54 -59.45
CA GLU A 124 -24.48 0.03 -58.38
C GLU A 124 -25.80 0.80 -58.28
N HIS A 125 -26.88 0.09 -57.95
CA HIS A 125 -28.19 0.69 -57.75
C HIS A 125 -28.22 1.51 -56.45
N CYS A 126 -29.00 2.60 -56.41
CA CYS A 126 -29.08 3.47 -55.23
C CYS A 126 -29.53 2.70 -53.97
N GLU A 127 -30.51 1.81 -54.11
CA GLU A 127 -31.01 0.97 -53.02
C GLU A 127 -29.92 0.05 -52.42
N GLU A 128 -29.05 -0.52 -53.25
CA GLU A 128 -27.93 -1.36 -52.77
C GLU A 128 -26.91 -0.54 -51.97
N THR A 129 -26.70 0.71 -52.38
CA THR A 129 -25.83 1.66 -51.65
C THR A 129 -26.44 2.05 -50.30
N GLU A 130 -27.74 2.31 -50.26
CA GLU A 130 -28.48 2.62 -49.03
C GLU A 130 -28.46 1.46 -48.03
N ILE A 131 -28.56 0.21 -48.52
CA ILE A 131 -28.45 -1.00 -47.69
C ILE A 131 -27.04 -1.14 -47.10
N ARG A 132 -26.00 -0.80 -47.86
CA ARG A 132 -24.61 -0.93 -47.41
C ARG A 132 -24.20 0.13 -46.39
N GLY A 133 -24.74 1.34 -46.45
CA GLY A 133 -24.39 2.44 -45.52
C GLY A 133 -24.41 2.03 -44.03
N PRO A 134 -25.51 1.46 -43.51
CA PRO A 134 -25.62 0.96 -42.13
C PRO A 134 -24.57 -0.09 -41.75
N LEU A 135 -24.07 -0.89 -42.71
CA LEU A 135 -23.07 -1.93 -42.46
C LEU A 135 -21.74 -1.34 -41.98
N ALA A 136 -21.35 -0.15 -42.45
CA ALA A 136 -20.12 0.51 -42.02
C ALA A 136 -20.18 0.89 -40.53
N LEU A 137 -21.31 1.44 -40.09
CA LEU A 137 -21.57 1.81 -38.70
C LEU A 137 -21.64 0.55 -37.81
N GLN A 138 -22.26 -0.52 -38.29
CA GLN A 138 -22.30 -1.80 -37.55
C GLN A 138 -20.90 -2.40 -37.37
N ARG A 139 -20.04 -2.32 -38.38
CA ARG A 139 -18.63 -2.76 -38.29
C ARG A 139 -17.86 -1.94 -37.26
N LEU A 140 -18.05 -0.61 -37.24
CA LEU A 140 -17.43 0.24 -36.23
C LEU A 140 -17.93 -0.11 -34.81
N ALA A 141 -19.24 -0.30 -34.63
CA ALA A 141 -19.82 -0.71 -33.34
C ALA A 141 -19.24 -2.05 -32.85
N THR A 142 -19.08 -3.01 -33.77
CA THR A 142 -18.46 -4.31 -33.46
C THR A 142 -17.00 -4.14 -33.03
N GLU A 143 -16.24 -3.28 -33.71
CA GLU A 143 -14.85 -2.98 -33.31
C GLU A 143 -14.78 -2.35 -31.92
N VAL A 144 -15.71 -1.45 -31.56
CA VAL A 144 -15.81 -0.89 -30.21
C VAL A 144 -16.01 -2.00 -29.18
N SER A 145 -16.94 -2.94 -29.42
CA SER A 145 -17.14 -4.09 -28.53
C SER A 145 -15.88 -4.95 -28.42
N LEU A 146 -15.18 -5.22 -29.53
CA LEU A 146 -13.93 -5.97 -29.51
C LEU A 146 -12.83 -5.25 -28.72
N LEU A 147 -12.72 -3.94 -28.84
CA LEU A 147 -11.76 -3.14 -28.06
C LEU A 147 -12.07 -3.21 -26.56
N GLN A 148 -13.33 -3.15 -26.16
CA GLN A 148 -13.76 -3.29 -24.77
C GLN A 148 -13.45 -4.69 -24.21
N THR A 149 -13.73 -5.76 -24.96
CA THR A 149 -13.37 -7.12 -24.56
C THR A 149 -11.85 -7.30 -24.44
N ARG A 150 -11.08 -6.75 -25.38
CA ARG A 150 -9.61 -6.79 -25.35
C ARG A 150 -9.06 -6.02 -24.15
N LYS A 151 -9.62 -4.85 -23.83
CA LYS A 151 -9.28 -4.07 -22.63
C LYS A 151 -9.41 -4.94 -21.39
N HIS A 152 -10.58 -5.56 -21.20
CA HIS A 152 -10.84 -6.41 -20.03
C HIS A 152 -9.80 -7.54 -19.90
N ARG A 153 -9.53 -8.26 -20.99
CA ARG A 153 -8.50 -9.31 -21.00
C ARG A 153 -7.11 -8.79 -20.63
N PHE A 154 -6.74 -7.58 -21.06
CA PHE A 154 -5.46 -6.98 -20.67
C PHE A 154 -5.44 -6.53 -19.21
N GLU A 155 -6.57 -6.09 -18.67
CA GLU A 155 -6.73 -5.77 -17.25
C GLU A 155 -6.56 -7.01 -16.37
N GLU A 156 -7.24 -8.10 -16.71
CA GLU A 156 -7.05 -9.39 -16.05
C GLU A 156 -5.59 -9.85 -16.11
N ASN A 157 -4.93 -9.65 -17.25
CA ASN A 157 -3.54 -10.06 -17.42
C ASN A 157 -2.58 -9.30 -16.51
N PHE A 158 -2.64 -7.95 -16.44
CA PHE A 158 -1.72 -7.23 -15.56
C PHE A 158 -2.03 -7.48 -14.07
N LEU A 159 -3.30 -7.68 -13.70
CA LEU A 159 -3.68 -8.07 -12.34
C LEU A 159 -3.17 -9.48 -11.98
N SER A 160 -3.22 -10.42 -12.92
CA SER A 160 -2.67 -11.76 -12.74
C SER A 160 -1.16 -11.74 -12.57
N ILE A 161 -0.45 -10.87 -13.30
CA ILE A 161 0.99 -10.71 -13.13
C ILE A 161 1.29 -10.13 -11.74
N ASP A 162 0.55 -9.10 -11.31
CA ASP A 162 0.70 -8.53 -9.97
C ASP A 162 0.49 -9.63 -8.90
N ALA A 163 -0.58 -10.43 -8.99
CA ALA A 163 -0.84 -11.53 -8.08
C ALA A 163 0.29 -12.58 -8.05
N THR A 164 0.86 -12.92 -9.22
CA THR A 164 1.96 -13.89 -9.33
C THR A 164 3.23 -13.39 -8.66
N VAL A 165 3.58 -12.11 -8.89
CA VAL A 165 4.77 -11.50 -8.29
C VAL A 165 4.63 -11.40 -6.78
N LEU A 166 3.46 -10.99 -6.29
CA LEU A 166 3.20 -10.90 -4.85
C LEU A 166 3.25 -12.28 -4.18
N ALA A 167 2.69 -13.31 -4.81
CA ALA A 167 2.78 -14.69 -4.30
C ALA A 167 4.24 -15.18 -4.21
N GLU A 168 5.05 -14.92 -5.23
CA GLU A 168 6.48 -15.27 -5.24
C GLU A 168 7.26 -14.54 -4.12
N ILE A 169 6.91 -13.26 -3.85
CA ILE A 169 7.48 -12.49 -2.74
C ILE A 169 7.10 -13.12 -1.41
N SER A 170 5.82 -13.45 -1.18
CA SER A 170 5.33 -14.09 0.04
C SER A 170 5.90 -15.49 0.27
N GLU A 171 6.27 -16.21 -0.80
CA GLU A 171 6.92 -17.52 -0.67
C GLU A 171 8.37 -17.38 -0.17
N LYS A 172 9.11 -16.38 -0.66
CA LYS A 172 10.55 -16.21 -0.39
C LYS A 172 10.87 -15.33 0.81
N CYS A 173 9.98 -14.39 1.14
CA CYS A 173 10.18 -13.40 2.19
C CYS A 173 9.00 -13.43 3.15
N LYS A 174 9.21 -12.99 4.39
CA LYS A 174 8.16 -12.91 5.41
C LYS A 174 8.26 -11.63 6.21
N GLY A 175 7.13 -11.14 6.70
CA GLY A 175 7.07 -10.02 7.64
C GLY A 175 7.45 -8.68 7.01
N ASN A 176 8.27 -7.88 7.68
CA ASN A 176 8.56 -6.51 7.25
C ASN A 176 9.26 -6.42 5.88
N ILE A 177 10.06 -7.43 5.52
CA ILE A 177 10.76 -7.48 4.22
C ILE A 177 9.76 -7.73 3.09
N GLU A 178 8.81 -8.64 3.29
CA GLU A 178 7.72 -8.91 2.34
C GLU A 178 6.89 -7.64 2.10
N ALA A 179 6.47 -6.97 3.18
CA ALA A 179 5.72 -5.72 3.09
C ALA A 179 6.50 -4.64 2.30
N LYS A 180 7.81 -4.52 2.54
CA LYS A 180 8.66 -3.58 1.82
C LYS A 180 8.79 -3.92 0.33
N LEU A 181 8.92 -5.20 0.00
CA LEU A 181 8.96 -5.66 -1.39
C LEU A 181 7.63 -5.39 -2.12
N HIS A 182 6.49 -5.60 -1.46
CA HIS A 182 5.17 -5.23 -2.02
C HIS A 182 5.07 -3.73 -2.30
N GLU A 183 5.57 -2.89 -1.39
CA GLU A 183 5.63 -1.44 -1.58
C GLU A 183 6.50 -1.08 -2.79
N MET A 184 7.70 -1.67 -2.90
CA MET A 184 8.60 -1.44 -4.02
C MET A 184 7.98 -1.84 -5.37
N TRP A 185 7.30 -2.99 -5.42
CA TRP A 185 6.58 -3.44 -6.62
C TRP A 185 5.50 -2.44 -7.03
N THR A 186 4.71 -1.98 -6.06
CA THR A 186 3.65 -1.00 -6.26
C THR A 186 4.20 0.33 -6.77
N GLN A 187 5.36 0.78 -6.26
CA GLN A 187 6.00 2.01 -6.73
C GLN A 187 6.53 1.88 -8.17
N ASP A 188 7.17 0.76 -8.50
CA ASP A 188 7.70 0.52 -9.84
C ASP A 188 6.57 0.42 -10.88
N THR A 189 5.51 -0.32 -10.57
CA THR A 189 4.33 -0.44 -11.44
C THR A 189 3.65 0.91 -11.67
N LYS A 190 3.40 1.68 -10.60
CA LYS A 190 2.81 3.03 -10.71
C LYS A 190 3.65 3.96 -11.58
N ARG A 191 4.97 3.93 -11.44
CA ARG A 191 5.88 4.74 -12.27
C ARG A 191 5.76 4.39 -13.75
N GLU A 192 5.68 3.10 -14.09
CA GLU A 192 5.51 2.67 -15.49
C GLU A 192 4.10 2.97 -16.03
N GLU A 193 3.06 2.96 -15.19
CA GLU A 193 1.72 3.41 -15.59
C GLU A 193 1.69 4.90 -15.92
N GLU A 194 2.33 5.74 -15.09
CA GLU A 194 2.42 7.18 -15.32
C GLU A 194 3.11 7.49 -16.65
N LYS A 195 4.20 6.76 -16.96
CA LYS A 195 4.85 6.84 -18.29
C LYS A 195 3.91 6.44 -19.42
N SER A 196 3.19 5.32 -19.26
CA SER A 196 2.24 4.82 -20.26
C SER A 196 1.08 5.80 -20.50
N LYS A 197 0.57 6.45 -19.44
CA LYS A 197 -0.45 7.50 -19.52
C LYS A 197 0.08 8.74 -20.24
N ALA A 198 1.30 9.17 -19.93
CA ALA A 198 1.93 10.31 -20.58
C ALA A 198 2.18 10.06 -22.07
N GLU A 199 2.64 8.86 -22.43
CA GLU A 199 2.84 8.45 -23.83
C GLU A 199 1.51 8.39 -24.59
N THR A 200 0.51 7.73 -24.03
CA THR A 200 -0.84 7.66 -24.62
C THR A 200 -1.42 9.06 -24.84
N SER A 201 -1.29 9.95 -23.86
CA SER A 201 -1.74 11.34 -23.97
C SER A 201 -1.04 12.12 -25.09
N ARG A 202 0.16 11.72 -25.51
CA ARG A 202 0.84 12.30 -26.68
C ARG A 202 0.35 11.72 -27.99
N THR A 203 0.06 10.42 -28.04
CA THR A 203 -0.42 9.73 -29.23
C THR A 203 -1.83 10.17 -29.66
N PHE A 204 -2.67 10.53 -28.69
CA PHE A 204 -4.08 10.87 -28.90
C PHE A 204 -4.42 12.37 -28.73
N ARG A 205 -3.41 13.25 -28.78
CA ARG A 205 -3.60 14.70 -28.92
C ARG A 205 -3.86 15.05 -30.37
#